data_AF-A0A6A3M497-F1
#
_entry.id   AF-A0A6A3M497-F1
#
_cell.length_a   1.000
_cell.length_b   1.000
_cell.length_c   1.000
_cell.angle_alpha   90.00
_cell.angle_beta   90.00
_cell.angle_gamma   90.00
#
_symmetry.space_group_name_H-M   'P 1'
#
loop_
_entity.id
_entity.type
_entity.pdbx_description
1 polymer ?
#
loop_
_entity_poly.entity_id
_entity_poly.type
_entity_poly.pdbx_seq_one_letter_code
_entity_poly.pdbx_strand_id
1 'polypeptide(L)'
;MLLELADECKQHVWDFLDVKELCRLACVARNAEQGVCMGPIWQLHARTLLAKGQDALRTDTGVLSCRLQRGFASRNLLGTDDKRRPHHDEDELLEVQNEIDWRPWYRDTHVILVRFRTNNTGFAQALSSVQELKTERAQLKEAMQSVKASTQAEKRNRRSQMNCVRWMNRTHRRQAAASNSIQAQNAALSKAELVERLQRVENSIQTIAKEQFGLRRRAMKSLNKLNAQLASGTKLLRDLGGHADISSGFARELL
;
A
#
# COMPACT_ATOMS: atom_id res chain seq x y z
N MET A 1 30.54 -23.27 21.90
CA MET A 1 30.55 -23.47 20.44
C MET A 1 30.86 -22.19 19.67
N LEU A 2 29.94 -21.22 19.50
CA LEU A 2 30.20 -20.02 18.67
C LEU A 2 31.35 -19.13 19.18
N LEU A 3 31.53 -19.04 20.49
CA LEU A 3 32.63 -18.28 21.12
C LEU A 3 34.00 -18.97 20.98
N GLU A 4 34.02 -20.27 20.68
CA GLU A 4 35.24 -21.10 20.61
C GLU A 4 35.73 -21.32 19.17
N LEU A 5 34.96 -20.83 18.18
CA LEU A 5 35.34 -20.92 16.77
C LEU A 5 36.45 -19.91 16.43
N ALA A 6 37.29 -20.28 15.46
CA ALA A 6 38.19 -19.34 14.82
C ALA A 6 37.39 -18.23 14.11
N ASP A 7 37.97 -17.03 14.03
CA ASP A 7 37.27 -15.84 13.55
C ASP A 7 36.85 -15.97 12.07
N GLU A 8 37.62 -16.67 11.23
CA GLU A 8 37.20 -16.93 9.84
C GLU A 8 35.96 -17.83 9.77
N CYS A 9 35.87 -18.83 10.66
CA CYS A 9 34.70 -19.71 10.74
C CYS A 9 33.47 -18.96 11.26
N LYS A 10 33.65 -18.06 12.23
CA LYS A 10 32.57 -17.19 12.73
C LYS A 10 32.06 -16.25 11.63
N GLN A 11 32.98 -15.64 10.86
CA GLN A 11 32.64 -14.77 9.74
C GLN A 11 31.74 -15.49 8.73
N HIS A 12 32.13 -16.71 8.31
CA HIS A 12 31.31 -17.49 7.38
C HIS A 12 29.92 -17.80 7.94
N VAL A 13 29.83 -18.24 9.20
CA VAL A 13 28.52 -18.49 9.81
C VAL A 13 27.68 -17.21 9.81
N TRP A 14 28.26 -16.04 10.04
CA TRP A 14 27.52 -14.78 10.16
C TRP A 14 27.07 -14.26 8.80
N ASP A 15 27.84 -14.49 7.76
CA ASP A 15 27.49 -14.17 6.37
C ASP A 15 26.26 -14.97 5.89
N PHE A 16 26.02 -16.18 6.44
CA PHE A 16 24.86 -17.01 6.10
C PHE A 16 23.57 -16.61 6.81
N LEU A 17 23.66 -15.86 7.91
CA LEU A 17 22.49 -15.57 8.74
C LEU A 17 21.59 -14.52 8.10
N ASP A 18 20.29 -14.71 8.26
CA ASP A 18 19.34 -13.67 7.92
C ASP A 18 19.34 -12.56 8.99
N VAL A 19 18.78 -11.41 8.63
CA VAL A 19 18.71 -10.25 9.53
C VAL A 19 17.96 -10.56 10.83
N LYS A 20 16.96 -11.44 10.81
CA LYS A 20 16.20 -11.79 12.02
C LYS A 20 17.05 -12.62 12.96
N GLU A 21 17.84 -13.53 12.42
CA GLU A 21 18.79 -14.37 13.13
C GLU A 21 19.94 -13.54 13.70
N LEU A 22 20.51 -12.62 12.93
CA LEU A 22 21.50 -11.65 13.41
C LEU A 22 20.96 -10.81 14.57
N CYS A 23 19.73 -10.30 14.46
CA CYS A 23 19.10 -9.56 15.55
C CYS A 23 18.86 -10.43 16.80
N ARG A 24 18.48 -11.70 16.62
CA ARG A 24 18.26 -12.63 17.74
C ARG A 24 19.56 -12.98 18.45
N LEU A 25 20.61 -13.29 17.70
CA LEU A 25 21.92 -13.65 18.26
C LEU A 25 22.53 -12.49 19.05
N ALA A 26 22.41 -11.27 18.54
CA ALA A 26 22.84 -10.07 19.26
C ALA A 26 22.09 -9.84 20.59
N CYS A 27 20.87 -10.38 20.74
CA CYS A 27 20.12 -10.32 22.00
C CYS A 27 20.46 -11.46 22.97
N VAL A 28 20.87 -12.63 22.46
CA VAL A 28 21.05 -13.86 23.24
C VAL A 28 22.49 -14.04 23.70
N ALA A 29 23.47 -13.63 22.89
CA ALA A 29 24.88 -13.87 23.17
C ALA A 29 25.68 -12.57 23.02
N ARG A 30 25.85 -11.86 24.14
CA ARG A 30 26.79 -10.73 24.21
C ARG A 30 28.19 -11.24 23.87
N ASN A 31 28.90 -10.52 23.00
CA ASN A 31 30.23 -10.87 22.49
C ASN A 31 30.29 -12.00 21.45
N ALA A 32 29.15 -12.52 20.98
CA ALA A 32 29.19 -13.52 19.90
C ALA A 32 29.70 -12.94 18.56
N GLU A 33 29.60 -11.62 18.38
CA GLU A 33 30.16 -10.89 17.24
C GLU A 33 31.66 -10.55 17.41
N GLN A 34 32.27 -10.89 18.55
CA GLN A 34 33.68 -10.62 18.78
C GLN A 34 34.55 -11.45 17.82
N GLY A 35 35.38 -10.76 17.04
CA GLY A 35 36.20 -11.34 15.97
C GLY A 35 35.52 -11.36 14.60
N VAL A 36 34.25 -10.92 14.49
CA VAL A 36 33.53 -10.84 13.22
C VAL A 36 33.52 -9.41 12.70
N CYS A 37 33.84 -9.24 11.41
CA CYS A 37 33.71 -7.97 10.73
C CYS A 37 32.23 -7.73 10.37
N MET A 38 31.48 -7.10 11.27
CA MET A 38 30.03 -6.88 11.12
C MET A 38 29.68 -5.83 10.06
N GLY A 39 30.59 -4.91 9.74
CA GLY A 39 30.36 -3.82 8.80
C GLY A 39 29.90 -4.31 7.41
N PRO A 40 30.68 -5.18 6.73
CA PRO A 40 30.31 -5.75 5.42
C PRO A 40 28.99 -6.53 5.43
N ILE A 41 28.71 -7.30 6.49
CA ILE A 41 27.45 -8.07 6.63
C ILE A 41 26.25 -7.12 6.67
N TRP A 42 26.30 -6.09 7.52
CA TRP A 42 25.21 -5.12 7.59
C TRP A 42 25.11 -4.26 6.34
N GLN A 43 26.23 -3.93 5.69
CA GLN A 43 26.23 -3.23 4.40
C GLN A 43 25.55 -4.06 3.30
N LEU A 44 25.80 -5.37 3.23
CA LEU A 44 25.14 -6.27 2.30
C LEU A 44 23.62 -6.27 2.52
N HIS A 45 23.18 -6.42 3.77
CA HIS A 45 21.76 -6.37 4.11
C HIS A 45 21.13 -5.00 3.83
N ALA A 46 21.86 -3.91 4.07
CA ALA A 46 21.43 -2.55 3.74
C ALA A 46 21.20 -2.39 2.23
N ARG A 47 22.10 -2.90 1.39
CA ARG A 47 21.93 -2.93 -0.09
C ARG A 47 20.69 -3.71 -0.50
N THR A 48 20.48 -4.91 0.07
CA THR A 48 19.27 -5.70 -0.20
C THR A 48 18.00 -4.97 0.22
N LEU A 49 18.02 -4.28 1.36
CA LEU A 49 16.87 -3.52 1.86
C LEU A 49 16.55 -2.31 0.97
N LEU A 50 17.58 -1.61 0.47
CA LEU A 50 17.42 -0.53 -0.51
C LEU A 50 16.79 -1.04 -1.80
N ALA A 51 17.28 -2.17 -2.34
CA ALA A 51 16.71 -2.79 -3.53
C ALA A 51 15.22 -3.14 -3.31
N LYS A 52 14.88 -3.74 -2.17
CA LYS A 52 13.48 -4.04 -1.77
C LYS A 52 12.63 -2.77 -1.64
N GLY A 53 13.20 -1.68 -1.13
CA GLY A 53 12.51 -0.39 -1.01
C GLY A 53 12.25 0.25 -2.37
N GLN A 54 13.24 0.25 -3.26
CA GLN A 54 13.11 0.75 -4.63
C GLN A 54 12.09 -0.07 -5.43
N ASP A 55 12.12 -1.40 -5.31
CA ASP A 55 11.15 -2.29 -5.94
C ASP A 55 9.72 -2.05 -5.42
N ALA A 56 9.57 -1.86 -4.10
CA ALA A 56 8.28 -1.52 -3.49
C ALA A 56 7.70 -0.18 -3.98
N LEU A 57 8.55 0.77 -4.38
CA LEU A 57 8.11 2.02 -5.02
C LEU A 57 7.72 1.82 -6.48
N ARG A 58 8.42 0.96 -7.21
CA ARG A 58 8.14 0.66 -8.63
C ARG A 58 6.83 -0.11 -8.81
N THR A 59 6.57 -1.05 -7.93
CA THR A 59 5.38 -1.90 -7.93
C THR A 59 4.18 -1.24 -7.22
N ASP A 60 4.33 -0.02 -6.73
CA ASP A 60 3.28 0.69 -6.01
C ASP A 60 2.07 1.02 -6.93
N THR A 61 0.94 0.42 -6.60
CA THR A 61 -0.37 0.65 -7.22
C THR A 61 -1.32 1.49 -6.36
N GLY A 62 -0.89 1.98 -5.20
CA GLY A 62 -1.68 2.75 -4.26
C GLY A 62 -1.63 4.26 -4.52
N VAL A 63 -0.89 5.00 -3.69
CA VAL A 63 -0.87 6.48 -3.76
C VAL A 63 -0.38 6.98 -5.12
N LEU A 64 0.62 6.32 -5.71
CA LEU A 64 1.21 6.72 -6.98
C LEU A 64 0.30 6.48 -8.20
N SER A 65 -0.67 5.55 -8.11
CA SER A 65 -1.65 5.31 -9.18
C SER A 65 -2.83 6.28 -9.13
N CYS A 66 -3.05 6.94 -7.99
CA CYS A 66 -4.11 7.92 -7.81
C CYS A 66 -3.82 9.17 -8.65
N ARG A 67 -4.43 9.27 -9.84
CA ARG A 67 -4.24 10.34 -10.84
C ARG A 67 -4.56 11.77 -10.36
N LEU A 68 -4.90 11.97 -9.09
CA LEU A 68 -5.14 13.29 -8.51
C LEU A 68 -3.87 14.11 -8.22
N GLN A 69 -2.66 13.62 -8.54
CA GLN A 69 -1.40 14.38 -8.38
C GLN A 69 -0.34 14.00 -9.45
N ARG A 70 -0.57 14.36 -10.71
CA ARG A 70 0.57 14.61 -11.63
C ARG A 70 1.08 16.02 -11.38
N GLY A 71 2.16 16.16 -10.62
CA GLY A 71 2.79 17.46 -10.44
C GLY A 71 4.07 17.49 -9.61
N PHE A 72 4.32 16.52 -8.72
CA PHE A 72 5.44 16.65 -7.78
C PHE A 72 6.37 15.44 -7.64
N ALA A 73 6.02 14.26 -8.19
CA ALA A 73 6.82 13.06 -7.96
C ALA A 73 7.96 12.82 -8.98
N SER A 74 7.98 13.51 -10.12
CA SER A 74 9.03 13.29 -11.14
C SER A 74 10.08 14.39 -11.23
N ARG A 75 9.90 15.54 -10.57
CA ARG A 75 10.78 16.70 -10.75
C ARG A 75 11.96 16.77 -9.78
N ASN A 76 11.92 16.01 -8.68
CA ASN A 76 12.92 16.11 -7.60
C ASN A 76 13.94 14.97 -7.57
N LEU A 77 13.95 14.07 -8.55
CA LEU A 77 15.02 13.06 -8.69
C LEU A 77 16.20 13.56 -9.54
N LEU A 78 16.06 14.72 -10.21
CA LEU A 78 17.10 15.33 -11.05
C LEU A 78 17.30 16.84 -10.80
N GLY A 79 16.67 17.39 -9.76
CA GLY A 79 16.87 18.77 -9.36
C GLY A 79 18.05 18.89 -8.41
N THR A 80 19.23 19.19 -8.96
CA THR A 80 20.34 19.82 -8.23
C THR A 80 19.87 21.15 -7.66
N ASP A 81 19.32 21.14 -6.45
CA ASP A 81 19.16 22.36 -5.66
C ASP A 81 20.38 22.50 -4.75
N ASP A 82 21.38 23.17 -5.32
CA ASP A 82 22.48 23.79 -4.61
C ASP A 82 21.91 24.85 -3.65
N LYS A 83 21.80 24.49 -2.36
CA LYS A 83 21.67 25.48 -1.28
C LYS A 83 22.84 25.29 -0.32
N ARG A 84 23.90 26.04 -0.66
CA ARG A 84 25.04 26.39 0.19
C ARG A 84 24.58 26.63 1.64
N ARG A 85 25.17 25.88 2.57
CA ARG A 85 25.29 26.29 3.97
C ARG A 85 26.74 26.74 4.21
N PRO A 86 26.97 27.71 5.11
CA PRO A 86 28.30 28.27 5.32
C PRO A 86 29.23 27.28 6.01
N HIS A 87 30.51 27.34 5.64
CA HIS A 87 31.65 26.67 6.28
C HIS A 87 31.62 26.79 7.81
N HIS A 88 31.82 25.65 8.47
CA HIS A 88 32.57 25.58 9.72
C HIS A 88 33.44 24.31 9.66
N ASP A 89 34.74 24.55 9.76
CA ASP A 89 35.84 23.73 10.26
C ASP A 89 36.14 22.39 9.56
N GLU A 90 37.14 22.43 8.67
CA GLU A 90 37.65 21.32 7.85
C GLU A 90 38.67 20.42 8.57
N ASP A 91 38.96 20.64 9.86
CA ASP A 91 39.93 19.84 10.63
C ASP A 91 39.30 18.73 11.51
N GLU A 92 37.96 18.63 11.57
CA GLU A 92 37.22 17.60 12.33
C GLU A 92 36.62 16.51 11.41
N LEU A 93 37.06 16.44 10.14
CA LEU A 93 36.47 15.57 9.11
C LEU A 93 37.17 14.22 8.92
N LEU A 94 38.32 14.00 9.59
CA LEU A 94 39.08 12.76 9.49
C LEU A 94 38.80 11.74 10.63
N GLU A 95 38.06 12.12 11.67
CA GLU A 95 37.66 11.20 12.76
C GLU A 95 36.19 10.73 12.66
N VAL A 96 35.36 11.34 11.81
CA VAL A 96 33.92 11.02 11.69
C VAL A 96 33.61 9.99 10.57
N GLN A 97 34.64 9.49 9.87
CA GLN A 97 34.48 8.41 8.87
C GLN A 97 34.58 7.00 9.47
N ASN A 98 34.86 6.88 10.77
CA ASN A 98 34.79 5.60 11.48
C ASN A 98 33.35 5.30 11.89
N GLU A 99 32.83 4.24 11.25
CA GLU A 99 31.64 3.49 11.62
C GLU A 99 30.30 4.22 11.49
N ILE A 100 29.84 4.36 10.24
CA ILE A 100 28.39 4.32 10.02
C ILE A 100 27.87 3.04 10.67
N ASP A 101 27.14 3.19 11.78
CA ASP A 101 26.46 2.07 12.40
C ASP A 101 25.30 1.66 11.50
N TRP A 102 25.60 0.70 10.63
CA TRP A 102 24.68 0.16 9.64
C TRP A 102 23.46 -0.49 10.26
N ARG A 103 23.57 -0.95 11.51
CA ARG A 103 22.52 -1.69 12.19
C ARG A 103 21.31 -0.78 12.54
N PRO A 104 21.47 0.37 13.22
CA PRO A 104 20.44 1.39 13.36
C PRO A 104 19.86 1.84 12.03
N TRP A 105 20.71 2.12 11.03
CA TRP A 105 20.26 2.58 9.72
C TRP A 105 19.36 1.54 9.03
N TYR A 106 19.77 0.27 9.05
CA TYR A 106 18.98 -0.84 8.52
C TYR A 106 17.64 -0.94 9.25
N ARG A 107 17.66 -0.92 10.58
CA ARG A 107 16.46 -1.05 11.43
C ARG A 107 15.43 0.04 11.10
N ASP A 108 15.86 1.29 11.05
CA ASP A 108 14.99 2.42 10.78
C ASP A 108 14.41 2.35 9.38
N THR A 109 15.24 2.01 8.40
CA THR A 109 14.81 1.81 7.01
C THR A 109 13.79 0.68 6.90
N HIS A 110 13.99 -0.43 7.62
CA HIS A 110 13.06 -1.56 7.64
C HIS A 110 11.72 -1.15 8.24
N VAL A 111 11.72 -0.43 9.38
CA VAL A 111 10.49 0.07 10.00
C VAL A 111 9.73 1.03 9.08
N ILE A 112 10.45 1.92 8.38
CA ILE A 112 9.85 2.84 7.41
C ILE A 112 9.24 2.06 6.24
N LEU A 113 9.94 1.06 5.70
CA LEU A 113 9.46 0.22 4.61
C LEU A 113 8.21 -0.58 4.99
N VAL A 114 8.19 -1.19 6.17
CA VAL A 114 7.01 -1.92 6.67
C VAL A 114 5.82 -0.97 6.82
N ARG A 115 6.03 0.19 7.44
CA ARG A 115 4.97 1.21 7.59
C ARG A 115 4.45 1.72 6.25
N PHE A 116 5.34 1.92 5.28
CA PHE A 116 4.97 2.28 3.91
C PHE A 116 4.04 1.21 3.31
N ARG A 117 4.45 -0.06 3.35
CA ARG A 117 3.63 -1.17 2.83
C ARG A 117 2.26 -1.22 3.50
N THR A 118 2.19 -1.21 4.83
CA THR A 118 0.92 -1.30 5.56
C THR A 118 -0.02 -0.13 5.22
N ASN A 119 0.48 1.11 5.26
CA ASN A 119 -0.35 2.28 4.96
C ASN A 119 -0.84 2.28 3.51
N ASN A 120 0.03 1.86 2.59
CA ASN A 120 -0.26 1.89 1.17
C ASN A 120 -1.20 0.76 0.75
N THR A 121 -1.03 -0.45 1.29
CA THR A 121 -1.99 -1.55 1.14
C THR A 121 -3.36 -1.16 1.70
N GLY A 122 -3.42 -0.55 2.89
CA GLY A 122 -4.68 -0.09 3.47
C GLY A 122 -5.36 0.98 2.62
N PHE A 123 -4.60 1.89 2.01
CA PHE A 123 -5.15 2.87 1.07
C PHE A 123 -5.65 2.21 -0.23
N ALA A 124 -4.90 1.28 -0.81
CA ALA A 124 -5.29 0.56 -2.02
C ALA A 124 -6.56 -0.30 -1.81
N GLN A 125 -6.66 -0.98 -0.66
CA GLN A 125 -7.86 -1.72 -0.27
C GLN A 125 -9.07 -0.80 -0.17
N ALA A 126 -8.95 0.35 0.51
CA ALA A 126 -10.05 1.32 0.61
C ALA A 126 -10.46 1.90 -0.75
N LEU A 127 -9.54 2.02 -1.71
CA LEU A 127 -9.87 2.39 -3.09
C LEU A 127 -10.66 1.28 -3.81
N SER A 128 -10.22 0.02 -3.69
CA SER A 128 -10.92 -1.13 -4.28
C SER A 128 -12.34 -1.25 -3.74
N SER A 129 -12.51 -1.18 -2.42
CA SER A 129 -13.82 -1.27 -1.78
C SER A 129 -14.77 -0.16 -2.23
N VAL A 130 -14.29 1.07 -2.42
CA VAL A 130 -15.14 2.14 -2.97
C VAL A 130 -15.52 1.88 -4.42
N GLN A 131 -14.64 1.28 -5.22
CA GLN A 131 -14.93 0.94 -6.60
C GLN A 131 -15.98 -0.18 -6.69
N GLU A 132 -15.87 -1.21 -5.85
CA GLU A 132 -16.85 -2.29 -5.72
C GLU A 132 -18.21 -1.77 -5.24
N LEU A 133 -18.24 -0.89 -4.25
CA LEU A 133 -19.52 -0.29 -3.82
C LEU A 133 -20.13 0.61 -4.90
N LYS A 134 -19.31 1.27 -5.74
CA LYS A 134 -19.82 2.05 -6.88
C LYS A 134 -20.43 1.15 -7.96
N THR A 135 -19.85 -0.02 -8.23
CA THR A 135 -20.45 -0.98 -9.17
C THR A 135 -21.73 -1.58 -8.59
N GLU A 136 -21.77 -1.94 -7.30
CA GLU A 136 -23.00 -2.37 -6.63
C GLU A 136 -24.07 -1.28 -6.68
N ARG A 137 -23.71 -0.02 -6.41
CA ARG A 137 -24.63 1.13 -6.53
C ARG A 137 -25.22 1.25 -7.95
N ALA A 138 -24.42 1.05 -8.99
CA ALA A 138 -24.89 1.10 -10.37
C ALA A 138 -25.88 -0.04 -10.65
N GLN A 139 -25.54 -1.27 -10.26
CA GLN A 139 -26.41 -2.44 -10.39
C GLN A 139 -27.74 -2.28 -9.64
N LEU A 140 -27.71 -1.73 -8.42
CA LEU A 140 -28.94 -1.46 -7.65
C LEU A 140 -29.81 -0.39 -8.32
N LYS A 141 -29.22 0.64 -8.91
CA LYS A 141 -29.96 1.64 -9.68
C LYS A 141 -30.62 1.04 -10.93
N GLU A 142 -29.92 0.16 -11.63
CA GLU A 142 -30.47 -0.58 -12.78
C GLU A 142 -31.61 -1.50 -12.35
N ALA A 143 -31.46 -2.25 -11.26
CA ALA A 143 -32.51 -3.09 -10.70
C ALA A 143 -33.75 -2.28 -10.28
N MET A 144 -33.55 -1.09 -9.70
CA MET A 144 -34.66 -0.19 -9.39
C MET A 144 -35.38 0.29 -10.65
N GLN A 145 -34.64 0.61 -11.71
CA GLN A 145 -35.21 1.01 -13.00
C GLN A 145 -35.98 -0.15 -13.65
N SER A 146 -35.46 -1.37 -13.57
CA SER A 146 -36.14 -2.56 -14.13
C SER A 146 -37.44 -2.87 -13.39
N VAL A 147 -37.48 -2.76 -12.06
CA VAL A 147 -38.71 -2.89 -11.27
C VAL A 147 -39.73 -1.81 -11.64
N LYS A 148 -39.28 -0.56 -11.86
CA LYS A 148 -40.14 0.54 -12.32
C LYS A 148 -40.70 0.29 -13.73
N ALA A 149 -39.87 -0.20 -14.64
CA ALA A 149 -40.28 -0.55 -15.99
C ALA A 149 -41.28 -1.73 -15.99
N SER A 150 -41.03 -2.76 -15.19
CA SER A 150 -41.92 -3.91 -15.01
C SER A 150 -43.28 -3.49 -14.46
N THR A 151 -43.31 -2.70 -13.38
CA THR A 151 -44.57 -2.18 -12.81
C THR A 151 -45.34 -1.30 -13.80
N GLN A 152 -44.65 -0.55 -14.65
CA GLN A 152 -45.30 0.22 -15.72
C GLN A 152 -45.85 -0.67 -16.84
N ALA A 153 -45.13 -1.73 -17.23
CA ALA A 153 -45.60 -2.73 -18.19
C ALA A 153 -46.82 -3.49 -17.64
N GLU A 154 -46.78 -3.92 -16.39
CA GLU A 154 -47.91 -4.54 -15.68
C GLU A 154 -49.12 -3.61 -15.64
N LYS A 155 -48.92 -2.31 -15.33
CA LYS A 155 -50.01 -1.33 -15.36
C LYS A 155 -50.65 -1.20 -16.75
N ARG A 156 -49.84 -1.23 -17.82
CA ARG A 156 -50.34 -1.22 -19.21
C ARG A 156 -51.12 -2.50 -19.51
N ASN A 157 -50.61 -3.66 -19.12
CA ASN A 157 -51.29 -4.94 -19.27
C ASN A 157 -52.62 -4.97 -18.51
N ARG A 158 -52.66 -4.46 -17.27
CA ARG A 158 -53.90 -4.32 -16.48
C ARG A 158 -54.93 -3.45 -17.19
N ARG A 159 -54.52 -2.32 -17.79
CA ARG A 159 -55.43 -1.47 -18.58
C ARG A 159 -56.00 -2.23 -19.78
N SER A 160 -55.19 -2.98 -20.52
CA SER A 160 -55.66 -3.80 -21.63
C SER A 160 -56.61 -4.91 -21.16
N GLN A 161 -56.32 -5.59 -20.04
CA GLN A 161 -57.20 -6.58 -19.44
C GLN A 161 -58.53 -5.98 -18.99
N MET A 162 -58.52 -4.74 -18.47
CA MET A 162 -59.72 -4.03 -18.05
C MET A 162 -60.71 -3.78 -19.19
N ASN A 163 -60.25 -3.62 -20.43
CA ASN A 163 -61.12 -3.51 -21.59
C ASN A 163 -61.92 -4.79 -21.87
N CYS A 164 -61.41 -5.95 -21.42
CA CYS A 164 -62.04 -7.26 -21.57
C CYS A 164 -62.88 -7.68 -20.34
N VAL A 165 -62.86 -6.91 -19.25
CA VAL A 165 -63.51 -7.25 -17.96
C VAL A 165 -65.02 -7.45 -18.09
N ARG A 166 -65.67 -6.73 -19.01
CA ARG A 166 -67.11 -6.89 -19.29
C ARG A 166 -67.46 -8.29 -19.81
N TRP A 167 -66.52 -8.95 -20.47
CA TRP A 167 -66.65 -10.29 -21.04
C TRP A 167 -66.15 -11.41 -20.12
N MET A 168 -65.59 -11.07 -18.95
CA MET A 168 -65.10 -12.05 -17.98
C MET A 168 -66.15 -12.47 -16.95
N ASN A 169 -66.18 -13.78 -16.66
CA ASN A 169 -66.97 -14.33 -15.57
C ASN A 169 -66.55 -13.78 -14.19
N ARG A 170 -67.51 -13.73 -13.26
CA ARG A 170 -67.35 -13.14 -11.92
C ARG A 170 -66.16 -13.73 -11.15
N THR A 171 -65.93 -15.04 -11.27
CA THR A 171 -64.83 -15.76 -10.61
C THR A 171 -63.46 -15.32 -11.14
N HIS A 172 -63.30 -15.20 -12.46
CA HIS A 172 -62.08 -14.68 -13.08
C HIS A 172 -61.80 -13.23 -12.70
N ARG A 173 -62.84 -12.39 -12.58
CA ARG A 173 -62.69 -11.00 -12.09
C ARG A 173 -62.12 -10.96 -10.67
N ARG A 174 -62.60 -11.83 -9.76
CA ARG A 174 -62.10 -11.93 -8.39
C ARG A 174 -60.65 -12.42 -8.34
N GLN A 175 -60.32 -13.46 -9.11
CA GLN A 175 -58.95 -13.98 -9.20
C GLN A 175 -57.97 -12.95 -9.77
N ALA A 176 -58.35 -12.23 -10.83
CA ALA A 176 -57.52 -11.18 -11.40
C ALA A 176 -57.31 -10.01 -10.40
N ALA A 177 -58.35 -9.62 -9.66
CA ALA A 177 -58.22 -8.59 -8.62
C ALA A 177 -57.28 -9.03 -7.48
N ALA A 178 -57.41 -10.26 -7.00
CA ALA A 178 -56.53 -10.82 -5.97
C ALA A 178 -55.07 -10.91 -6.44
N SER A 179 -54.84 -11.45 -7.65
CA SER A 179 -53.50 -11.55 -8.24
C SER A 179 -52.85 -10.17 -8.45
N ASN A 180 -53.62 -9.19 -8.96
CA ASN A 180 -53.13 -7.82 -9.12
C ASN A 180 -52.77 -7.15 -7.80
N SER A 181 -53.53 -7.41 -6.73
CA SER A 181 -53.24 -6.88 -5.39
C SER A 181 -51.95 -7.49 -4.83
N ILE A 182 -51.77 -8.80 -4.95
CA ILE A 182 -50.57 -9.51 -4.47
C ILE A 182 -49.34 -9.03 -5.25
N GLN A 183 -49.43 -8.92 -6.57
CA GLN A 183 -48.35 -8.40 -7.41
C GLN A 183 -47.97 -6.95 -7.04
N ALA A 184 -48.95 -6.08 -6.78
CA ALA A 184 -48.70 -4.71 -6.38
C ALA A 184 -47.99 -4.63 -5.01
N GLN A 185 -48.39 -5.47 -4.05
CA GLN A 185 -47.72 -5.56 -2.74
C GLN A 185 -46.28 -6.07 -2.88
N ASN A 186 -46.07 -7.15 -3.65
CA ASN A 186 -44.74 -7.71 -3.87
C ASN A 186 -43.79 -6.72 -4.56
N ALA A 187 -44.29 -5.97 -5.56
CA ALA A 187 -43.51 -4.93 -6.22
C ALA A 187 -43.16 -3.76 -5.29
N ALA A 188 -44.08 -3.38 -4.39
CA ALA A 188 -43.83 -2.33 -3.39
C ALA A 188 -42.77 -2.77 -2.37
N LEU A 189 -42.85 -4.00 -1.86
CA LEU A 189 -41.86 -4.58 -0.95
C LEU A 189 -40.48 -4.68 -1.61
N SER A 190 -40.41 -5.24 -2.82
CA SER A 190 -39.17 -5.34 -3.61
C SER A 190 -38.53 -3.96 -3.86
N LYS A 191 -39.33 -2.94 -4.17
CA LYS A 191 -38.84 -1.58 -4.34
C LYS A 191 -38.29 -1.00 -3.02
N ALA A 192 -38.98 -1.22 -1.90
CA ALA A 192 -38.54 -0.74 -0.59
C ALA A 192 -37.20 -1.37 -0.19
N GLU A 193 -37.04 -2.67 -0.37
CA GLU A 193 -35.79 -3.41 -0.11
C GLU A 193 -34.62 -2.89 -0.96
N LEU A 194 -34.85 -2.63 -2.26
CA LEU A 194 -33.84 -2.06 -3.15
C LEU A 194 -33.42 -0.65 -2.74
N VAL A 195 -34.38 0.18 -2.30
CA VAL A 195 -34.09 1.54 -1.80
C VAL A 195 -33.27 1.47 -0.51
N GLU A 196 -33.63 0.60 0.42
CA GLU A 196 -32.88 0.43 1.67
C GLU A 196 -31.45 -0.07 1.41
N ARG A 197 -31.29 -1.04 0.50
CA ARG A 197 -29.96 -1.53 0.11
C ARG A 197 -29.13 -0.45 -0.60
N LEU A 198 -29.74 0.33 -1.49
CA LEU A 198 -29.07 1.46 -2.14
C LEU A 198 -28.59 2.49 -1.11
N GLN A 199 -29.44 2.84 -0.13
CA GLN A 199 -29.09 3.78 0.93
C GLN A 199 -27.92 3.26 1.78
N ARG A 200 -27.91 1.96 2.12
CA ARG A 200 -26.79 1.33 2.85
C ARG A 200 -25.48 1.40 2.08
N VAL A 201 -25.51 1.11 0.77
CA VAL A 201 -24.34 1.22 -0.11
C VAL A 201 -23.86 2.68 -0.20
N GLU A 202 -24.77 3.64 -0.34
CA GLU A 202 -24.41 5.07 -0.39
C GLU A 202 -23.80 5.56 0.93
N ASN A 203 -24.35 5.15 2.08
CA ASN A 203 -23.78 5.45 3.39
C ASN A 203 -22.38 4.83 3.56
N SER A 204 -22.17 3.61 3.06
CA SER A 204 -20.87 2.92 3.10
C SER A 204 -19.84 3.64 2.23
N ILE A 205 -20.23 4.05 1.01
CA ILE A 205 -19.37 4.86 0.12
C ILE A 205 -18.98 6.16 0.81
N GLN A 206 -19.92 6.87 1.43
CA GLN A 206 -19.62 8.12 2.12
C GLN A 206 -18.67 7.92 3.30
N THR A 207 -18.85 6.85 4.07
CA THR A 207 -18.00 6.53 5.22
C THR A 207 -16.57 6.25 4.78
N ILE A 208 -16.39 5.34 3.82
CA ILE A 208 -15.05 5.00 3.31
C ILE A 208 -14.41 6.20 2.60
N ALA A 209 -15.18 7.02 1.87
CA ALA A 209 -14.67 8.22 1.23
C ALA A 209 -14.14 9.26 2.23
N LYS A 210 -14.76 9.39 3.42
CA LYS A 210 -14.23 10.25 4.50
C LYS A 210 -12.89 9.71 5.02
N GLU A 211 -12.80 8.39 5.23
CA GLU A 211 -11.58 7.73 5.71
C GLU A 211 -10.43 7.76 4.69
N GLN A 212 -10.76 7.76 3.39
CA GLN A 212 -9.78 7.81 2.30
C GLN A 212 -8.84 9.01 2.40
N PHE A 213 -9.30 10.17 2.84
CA PHE A 213 -8.43 11.33 3.03
C PHE A 213 -7.36 11.09 4.10
N GLY A 214 -7.74 10.49 5.22
CA GLY A 214 -6.81 10.14 6.30
C GLY A 214 -5.83 9.05 5.88
N LEU A 215 -6.30 8.02 5.16
CA LEU A 215 -5.46 6.97 4.59
C LEU A 215 -4.47 7.53 3.58
N ARG A 216 -4.93 8.36 2.65
CA ARG A 216 -4.09 9.03 1.65
C ARG A 216 -3.01 9.88 2.30
N ARG A 217 -3.35 10.68 3.32
CA ARG A 217 -2.38 11.51 4.05
C ARG A 217 -1.31 10.66 4.73
N ARG A 218 -1.69 9.56 5.38
CA ARG A 218 -0.76 8.63 6.03
C ARG A 218 0.17 7.97 5.00
N ALA A 219 -0.40 7.47 3.90
CA ALA A 219 0.33 6.81 2.84
C ALA A 219 1.32 7.77 2.14
N MET A 220 0.92 9.02 1.84
CA MET A 220 1.83 10.06 1.34
C MET A 220 2.96 10.38 2.32
N LYS A 221 2.64 10.51 3.62
CA LYS A 221 3.67 10.79 4.63
C LYS A 221 4.69 9.65 4.71
N SER A 222 4.25 8.40 4.66
CA SER A 222 5.16 7.25 4.62
C SER A 222 5.96 7.16 3.32
N LEU A 223 5.36 7.50 2.19
CA LEU A 223 6.05 7.56 0.89
C LEU A 223 7.18 8.59 0.92
N ASN A 224 6.92 9.81 1.39
CA ASN A 224 7.93 10.86 1.49
C ASN A 224 9.08 10.46 2.43
N LYS A 225 8.75 9.81 3.56
CA LYS A 225 9.76 9.28 4.48
C LYS A 225 10.61 8.18 3.84
N LEU A 226 9.97 7.24 3.13
CA LEU A 226 10.68 6.17 2.44
C LEU A 226 11.60 6.75 1.36
N ASN A 227 11.11 7.69 0.53
CA ASN A 227 11.94 8.35 -0.48
C ASN A 227 13.15 9.07 0.13
N ALA A 228 12.95 9.83 1.20
CA ALA A 228 14.06 10.50 1.89
C ALA A 228 15.09 9.50 2.45
N GLN A 229 14.62 8.39 3.06
CA GLN A 229 15.48 7.35 3.61
C GLN A 229 16.26 6.62 2.51
N LEU A 230 15.60 6.28 1.39
CA LEU A 230 16.25 5.62 0.26
C LEU A 230 17.26 6.54 -0.43
N ALA A 231 16.95 7.84 -0.57
CA ALA A 231 17.88 8.82 -1.11
C ALA A 231 19.12 8.96 -0.20
N SER A 232 18.91 9.06 1.11
CA SER A 232 19.99 9.09 2.10
C SER A 232 20.86 7.83 2.04
N GLY A 233 20.26 6.63 2.03
CA GLY A 233 21.01 5.37 1.93
C GLY A 233 21.76 5.19 0.62
N THR A 234 21.17 5.65 -0.49
CA THR A 234 21.84 5.62 -1.82
C THR A 234 23.04 6.56 -1.85
N LYS A 235 22.92 7.75 -1.25
CA LYS A 235 24.04 8.68 -1.11
C LYS A 235 25.15 8.07 -0.24
N LEU A 236 24.78 7.54 0.92
CA LEU A 236 25.71 6.93 1.87
C LEU A 236 26.50 5.76 1.25
N LEU A 237 25.84 4.89 0.47
CA LEU A 237 26.54 3.83 -0.25
C LEU A 237 27.44 4.33 -1.38
N ARG A 238 27.06 5.43 -2.04
CA ARG A 238 27.89 6.05 -3.09
C ARG A 238 29.15 6.67 -2.49
N ASP A 239 29.01 7.39 -1.38
CA ASP A 239 30.12 8.06 -0.69
C ASP A 239 31.15 7.01 -0.18
N LEU A 240 30.68 5.86 0.30
CA LEU A 240 31.54 4.72 0.67
C LEU A 240 32.17 4.00 -0.52
N GLY A 241 31.48 3.96 -1.67
CA GLY A 241 32.03 3.40 -2.91
C GLY A 241 33.11 4.30 -3.54
N GLY A 242 32.99 5.62 -3.39
CA GLY A 242 33.97 6.59 -3.88
C GLY A 242 35.26 6.65 -3.04
N HIS A 243 35.23 6.20 -1.78
CA HIS A 243 36.40 6.13 -0.91
C HIS A 243 37.20 4.82 -1.04
N ALA A 244 36.62 3.75 -1.62
CA ALA A 244 37.33 2.50 -1.87
C ALA A 244 38.47 2.64 -2.90
N ASP A 245 38.43 3.67 -3.75
CA ASP A 245 39.48 3.94 -4.74
C ASP A 245 40.65 4.78 -4.20
N ILE A 246 40.56 5.32 -2.98
CA ILE A 246 41.64 6.14 -2.37
C ILE A 246 42.52 5.31 -1.44
N SER A 247 42.04 4.16 -0.93
CA SER A 247 42.83 3.25 -0.07
C SER A 247 43.35 1.99 -0.77
N SER A 248 43.14 1.83 -2.09
CA SER A 248 43.70 0.71 -2.87
C SER A 248 45.11 0.96 -3.43
N GLY A 249 45.85 1.91 -2.83
CA GLY A 249 47.26 2.18 -3.15
C GLY A 249 48.27 1.12 -2.67
N PHE A 250 47.85 0.08 -1.95
CA PHE A 250 48.73 -0.97 -1.43
C PHE A 250 48.10 -2.36 -1.59
N ALA A 251 47.77 -2.77 -2.82
CA ALA A 251 47.62 -4.18 -3.18
C ALA A 251 47.58 -4.34 -4.71
N ARG A 252 48.69 -4.02 -5.38
CA ARG A 252 48.92 -4.44 -6.76
C ARG A 252 50.29 -5.08 -6.87
N GLU A 253 50.39 -6.29 -6.33
CA GLU A 253 51.39 -7.27 -6.73
C GLU A 253 50.78 -8.65 -6.44
N LEU A 254 50.26 -9.28 -7.49
CA LEU A 254 50.16 -10.71 -7.75
C LEU A 254 49.09 -10.96 -8.83
N LEU A 255 49.49 -10.67 -10.06
CA LEU A 255 49.18 -11.46 -11.26
C LEU A 255 50.36 -11.28 -12.22
#